data_AF-A0A2S2QTL5-F1
#
_entry.id   AF-A0A2S2QTL5-F1
#
_cell.length_a   1.000
_cell.length_b   1.000
_cell.length_c   1.000
_cell.angle_alpha   90.00
_cell.angle_beta   90.00
_cell.angle_gamma   90.00
#
_symmetry.space_group_name_H-M   'P 1'
#
loop_
_entity.id
_entity.type
_entity.pdbx_description
1 polymer ?
#
loop_
_entity_poly.entity_id
_entity_poly.type
_entity_poly.pdbx_seq_one_letter_code
_entity_poly.pdbx_strand_id
1 'polypeptide(L)'
;MLSTIYESWIFDLDKRFFNDKRKVLLFVDNCPAHPKTLLHELKAIQVVFLPPNMTSKLQPMDQGIIKNIKHHYRRSKMQRNLRRIDSGLEIDNINLLESIELLHKSWGAVTQFTIANCFHRASFTKDINKLFI
;
A
#
# COMPACT_ATOMS: atom_id res chain seq x y z
N MET A 1 -6.58 4.10 -11.38
CA MET A 1 -7.22 2.80 -11.65
C MET A 1 -8.60 3.09 -12.25
N LEU A 2 -9.11 2.27 -13.17
CA LEU A 2 -10.49 2.41 -13.63
C LEU A 2 -11.43 1.77 -12.60
N SER A 3 -12.63 2.31 -12.38
CA SER A 3 -13.56 1.81 -11.37
C SER A 3 -13.88 0.32 -11.53
N THR A 4 -14.03 -0.16 -12.77
CA THR A 4 -14.29 -1.58 -13.06
C THR A 4 -13.15 -2.51 -12.64
N ILE A 5 -11.90 -2.04 -12.74
CA ILE A 5 -10.73 -2.80 -12.28
C ILE A 5 -10.72 -2.88 -10.76
N TYR A 6 -11.04 -1.77 -10.09
CA TYR A 6 -11.14 -1.73 -8.62
C TYR A 6 -12.25 -2.65 -8.11
N GLU A 7 -13.42 -2.63 -8.76
CA GLU A 7 -14.56 -3.49 -8.44
C GLU A 7 -14.19 -4.97 -8.52
N SER A 8 -13.65 -5.41 -9.66
CA SER A 8 -13.21 -6.81 -9.82
C SER A 8 -12.22 -7.20 -8.73
N TRP A 9 -11.24 -6.34 -8.44
CA TRP A 9 -10.22 -6.59 -7.44
C TRP A 9 -10.81 -6.69 -6.02
N ILE A 10 -11.70 -5.79 -5.62
CA ILE A 10 -12.25 -5.78 -4.25
C ILE A 10 -13.19 -6.96 -4.01
N PHE A 11 -13.96 -7.39 -5.02
CA PHE A 11 -14.81 -8.59 -4.93
C PHE A 11 -13.98 -9.87 -4.84
N ASP A 12 -12.90 -9.99 -5.62
CA ASP A 12 -11.99 -11.12 -5.51
C ASP A 12 -11.30 -11.18 -4.14
N LEU A 13 -10.93 -10.01 -3.59
CA LEU A 13 -10.34 -9.91 -2.26
C LEU A 13 -11.35 -10.27 -1.16
N ASP A 14 -12.59 -9.78 -1.26
CA ASP A 14 -13.67 -10.08 -0.33
C ASP A 14 -13.99 -11.58 -0.31
N LYS A 15 -14.08 -12.21 -1.48
CA LYS A 15 -14.30 -13.66 -1.61
C LYS A 15 -13.20 -14.46 -0.89
N ARG A 16 -11.94 -14.04 -1.02
CA ARG A 16 -10.82 -14.68 -0.30
C ARG A 16 -11.00 -14.57 1.21
N PHE A 17 -11.25 -13.37 1.73
CA PHE A 17 -11.42 -13.18 3.18
C PHE A 17 -12.69 -13.84 3.72
N PHE A 18 -13.76 -13.91 2.93
CA PHE A 18 -14.96 -14.65 3.27
C PHE A 18 -14.67 -16.15 3.43
N ASN A 19 -13.94 -16.74 2.48
CA ASN A 19 -13.53 -18.15 2.55
C ASN A 19 -12.60 -18.41 3.74
N ASP A 20 -11.72 -17.45 4.06
CA ASP A 20 -10.85 -17.50 5.25
C ASP A 20 -11.60 -17.21 6.57
N LYS A 21 -12.92 -16.98 6.52
CA LYS A 21 -13.77 -16.59 7.67
C LYS A 21 -13.24 -15.34 8.41
N ARG A 22 -12.60 -14.43 7.69
CA ARG A 22 -11.96 -13.23 8.24
C ARG A 22 -12.75 -11.98 7.89
N LYS A 23 -13.11 -11.19 8.90
CA LYS A 23 -13.67 -9.85 8.72
C LYS A 23 -12.56 -8.81 8.67
N VAL A 24 -12.65 -7.86 7.73
CA VAL A 24 -11.61 -6.86 7.49
C VAL A 24 -12.23 -5.48 7.33
N LEU A 25 -11.62 -4.47 7.97
CA LEU A 25 -11.92 -3.07 7.74
C LEU A 25 -10.86 -2.50 6.80
N LEU A 26 -11.27 -2.01 5.63
CA LEU A 26 -10.37 -1.46 4.61
C LEU A 26 -10.55 0.06 4.52
N PHE A 27 -9.49 0.80 4.86
CA PHE A 27 -9.47 2.25 4.74
C PHE A 27 -8.93 2.67 3.37
N VAL A 28 -9.66 3.55 2.68
CA VAL A 28 -9.28 4.06 1.36
C VAL A 28 -9.45 5.57 1.28
N ASP A 29 -8.70 6.23 0.40
CA ASP A 29 -8.92 7.64 0.08
C ASP A 29 -10.19 7.83 -0.75
N ASN A 30 -10.63 9.08 -0.87
CA ASN A 30 -11.83 9.47 -1.59
C ASN A 30 -11.56 9.62 -3.11
N CYS A 31 -10.86 8.64 -3.70
CA CYS A 31 -10.57 8.60 -5.13
C CYS A 31 -11.86 8.34 -5.93
N PRO A 32 -12.12 9.06 -7.05
CA PRO A 32 -13.29 8.82 -7.90
C PRO A 32 -13.36 7.39 -8.47
N ALA A 33 -12.21 6.70 -8.55
CA ALA A 33 -12.11 5.32 -8.99
C ALA A 33 -12.59 4.29 -7.95
N HIS A 34 -12.96 4.72 -6.74
CA HIS A 34 -13.48 3.86 -5.67
C HIS A 34 -15.02 4.00 -5.60
N PRO A 35 -15.76 3.21 -6.40
CA PRO A 35 -17.22 3.31 -6.48
C PRO A 35 -17.86 2.96 -5.14
N LYS A 36 -18.70 3.86 -4.63
CA LYS A 36 -19.40 3.68 -3.35
C LYS A 36 -20.63 2.80 -3.48
N THR A 37 -21.15 2.66 -4.70
CA THR A 37 -22.42 2.02 -5.01
C THR A 37 -22.41 0.52 -4.74
N LEU A 38 -21.29 -0.18 -4.95
CA LEU A 38 -21.24 -1.65 -4.87
C LEU A 38 -20.66 -2.19 -3.54
N LEU A 39 -20.28 -1.30 -2.62
CA LEU A 39 -19.63 -1.70 -1.37
C LEU A 39 -20.55 -2.44 -0.39
N HIS A 40 -21.86 -2.27 -0.54
CA HIS A 40 -22.86 -2.95 0.28
C HIS A 40 -23.00 -4.44 -0.04
N GLU A 41 -22.44 -4.89 -1.16
CA GLU A 41 -22.48 -6.29 -1.60
C GLU A 41 -21.33 -7.14 -1.01
N LEU A 42 -20.34 -6.49 -0.39
CA LEU A 42 -19.18 -7.15 0.22
C LEU A 42 -19.59 -7.89 1.50
N LYS A 43 -19.12 -9.13 1.66
CA LYS A 43 -19.53 -10.01 2.76
C LYS A 43 -18.52 -10.04 3.91
N ALA A 44 -17.25 -9.80 3.64
CA ALA A 44 -16.15 -9.91 4.59
C ALA A 44 -15.42 -8.59 4.83
N ILE A 45 -15.37 -7.72 3.82
CA ILE A 45 -14.72 -6.42 3.86
C ILE A 45 -15.76 -5.33 4.10
N GLN A 46 -15.51 -4.49 5.09
CA GLN A 46 -16.15 -3.20 5.23
C GLN A 46 -15.19 -2.11 4.77
N VAL A 47 -15.60 -1.30 3.80
CA VAL A 47 -14.77 -0.20 3.29
C VAL A 47 -15.12 1.09 4.00
N VAL A 48 -14.10 1.82 4.47
CA VAL A 48 -14.23 3.12 5.13
C VAL A 48 -13.44 4.15 4.33
N PHE A 49 -14.11 5.21 3.91
CA PHE A 49 -13.46 6.32 3.23
C PHE A 49 -12.89 7.29 4.25
N LEU A 50 -11.62 7.65 4.05
CA LEU A 50 -11.01 8.72 4.81
C LEU A 50 -11.67 10.06 4.45
N PRO A 51 -11.76 11.01 5.40
CA PRO A 51 -12.29 12.34 5.12
C PRO A 51 -11.50 13.03 3.99
N PRO A 52 -12.20 13.81 3.15
CA PRO A 52 -11.55 14.54 2.05
C PRO A 52 -10.45 15.47 2.59
N ASN A 53 -9.39 15.66 1.81
CA ASN A 53 -8.24 16.52 2.12
C ASN A 53 -7.43 16.16 3.38
N MET A 54 -7.71 15.02 4.03
CA MET A 54 -6.94 14.55 5.19
C MET A 54 -6.03 13.37 4.89
N THR A 55 -5.89 12.97 3.62
CA THR A 55 -5.10 11.81 3.19
C THR A 55 -3.67 11.88 3.72
N SER A 56 -3.00 13.02 3.61
CA SER A 56 -1.62 13.18 4.11
C SER A 56 -1.48 12.98 5.63
N LYS A 57 -2.54 13.17 6.40
CA LYS A 57 -2.55 13.00 7.86
C LYS A 57 -3.03 11.61 8.27
N LEU A 58 -4.09 11.11 7.64
CA LEU A 58 -4.78 9.90 8.09
C LEU A 58 -4.44 8.66 7.27
N GLN A 59 -3.76 8.77 6.13
CA GLN A 59 -3.42 7.61 5.31
C GLN A 59 -2.08 7.01 5.75
N PRO A 60 -2.05 5.78 6.30
CA PRO A 60 -0.80 5.16 6.74
C PRO A 60 0.23 5.01 5.62
N MET A 61 -0.24 4.79 4.39
CA MET A 61 0.62 4.69 3.21
C MET A 61 1.46 5.96 3.01
N ASP A 62 0.88 7.13 3.29
CA ASP A 62 1.54 8.43 3.19
C ASP A 62 2.31 8.80 4.46
N GLN A 63 2.06 8.13 5.60
CA GLN A 63 2.79 8.34 6.87
C GLN A 63 4.21 7.76 6.91
N GLY A 64 4.66 7.14 5.83
CA GLY A 64 6.05 6.70 5.69
C GLY A 64 6.23 5.40 4.95
N ILE A 65 5.19 4.60 4.73
CA ILE A 65 5.29 3.32 4.02
C ILE A 65 5.79 3.55 2.59
N ILE A 66 5.12 4.41 1.81
CA ILE A 66 5.53 4.73 0.44
C ILE A 66 6.95 5.32 0.41
N LYS A 67 7.28 6.21 1.37
CA LYS A 67 8.63 6.79 1.51
C LYS A 67 9.69 5.70 1.74
N ASN A 68 9.39 4.72 2.58
CA ASN A 68 10.30 3.64 2.93
C ASN A 68 10.51 2.69 1.74
N ILE A 69 9.44 2.31 1.02
CA ILE A 69 9.55 1.56 -0.24
C ILE A 69 10.44 2.28 -1.24
N LYS A 70 10.20 3.58 -1.48
CA LYS A 70 11.01 4.39 -2.41
C LYS A 70 12.49 4.45 -1.99
N HIS A 71 12.77 4.50 -0.69
CA HIS A 71 14.12 4.45 -0.16
C HIS A 71 14.80 3.11 -0.47
N HIS A 72 14.15 1.99 -0.15
CA HIS A 72 14.68 0.65 -0.44
C HIS A 72 14.84 0.39 -1.94
N TYR A 73 13.94 0.91 -2.77
CA TYR A 73 14.02 0.81 -4.23
C TYR A 73 15.26 1.53 -4.76
N ARG A 74 15.47 2.79 -4.36
CA ARG A 74 16.65 3.58 -4.77
C ARG A 74 17.95 2.93 -4.31
N ARG A 75 17.99 2.42 -3.08
CA ARG A 75 19.15 1.68 -2.56
C ARG A 75 19.44 0.43 -3.39
N SER A 76 18.42 -0.37 -3.70
CA SER A 76 18.58 -1.59 -4.49
C SER A 76 18.99 -1.29 -5.93
N LYS A 77 18.44 -0.24 -6.54
CA LYS A 77 18.87 0.27 -7.86
C LYS A 77 20.35 0.69 -7.84
N MET A 78 20.78 1.42 -6.81
CA MET A 78 22.19 1.82 -6.69
C MET A 78 23.12 0.61 -6.55
N GLN A 79 22.74 -0.38 -5.73
CA GLN A 79 23.49 -1.63 -5.58
C GLN A 79 23.56 -2.46 -6.88
N ARG A 80 22.50 -2.45 -7.71
CA ARG A 80 22.53 -3.05 -9.05
C ARG A 80 23.57 -2.34 -9.92
N ASN A 81 23.55 -1.01 -9.94
CA ASN A 81 24.48 -0.22 -10.76
C ASN A 81 25.94 -0.41 -10.33
N LEU A 82 26.22 -0.42 -9.02
CA LEU A 82 27.57 -0.69 -8.50
C LEU A 82 28.09 -2.06 -8.96
N ARG A 83 27.27 -3.12 -8.84
CA ARG A 83 27.67 -4.46 -9.29
C ARG A 83 27.98 -4.54 -10.79
N ARG A 84 27.29 -3.74 -11.61
CA ARG A 84 27.58 -3.63 -13.04
C ARG A 84 28.92 -2.97 -13.29
N ILE A 85 29.19 -1.84 -12.62
CA ILE A 85 30.48 -1.14 -12.69
C ILE A 85 31.62 -2.10 -12.28
N ASP A 86 31.46 -2.81 -11.17
CA ASP A 86 32.47 -3.76 -10.67
C ASP A 86 32.74 -4.90 -11.66
N SER A 87 31.76 -5.21 -12.52
CA SER A 87 31.85 -6.22 -13.58
C SER A 87 32.28 -5.63 -14.94
N GLY A 88 32.67 -4.36 -15.00
CA GLY A 88 33.07 -3.67 -16.23
C GLY A 88 31.92 -3.39 -17.20
N LEU A 89 30.68 -3.47 -16.75
CA LEU A 89 29.49 -3.21 -17.55
C LEU A 89 29.02 -1.77 -17.38
N GLU A 90 28.57 -1.15 -18.47
CA GLU A 90 27.92 0.16 -18.41
C GLU A 90 26.60 0.10 -17.63
N ILE A 91 26.23 1.23 -17.02
CA ILE A 91 24.91 1.40 -16.39
C ILE A 91 23.87 1.56 -17.50
N ASP A 92 22.89 0.67 -17.50
CA ASP A 92 21.75 0.71 -18.40
C ASP A 92 20.45 1.15 -17.70
N ASN A 93 19.40 1.30 -18.50
CA ASN A 93 18.06 1.49 -18.00
C ASN A 93 17.51 0.20 -17.41
N ILE A 94 16.76 0.33 -16.31
CA ILE A 94 16.03 -0.78 -15.71
C ILE A 94 14.80 -1.06 -16.56
N ASN A 95 14.62 -2.31 -16.96
CA ASN A 95 13.42 -2.72 -17.72
C ASN A 95 12.21 -2.98 -16.79
N LEU A 96 11.06 -3.34 -17.36
CA LEU A 96 9.84 -3.54 -16.57
C LEU A 96 9.97 -4.70 -15.56
N LEU A 97 10.54 -5.83 -15.98
CA LEU A 97 10.72 -7.01 -15.11
C LEU A 97 11.61 -6.66 -13.92
N GLU A 98 12.77 -6.07 -14.18
CA GLU A 98 13.69 -5.64 -13.12
C GLU A 98 13.05 -4.59 -12.19
N SER A 99 12.23 -3.68 -12.73
CA SER A 99 11.50 -2.70 -11.92
C SER A 99 10.53 -3.39 -10.95
N ILE A 100 9.81 -4.42 -11.41
CA ILE A 100 8.88 -5.19 -10.57
C ILE A 100 9.66 -5.98 -9.51
N GLU A 101 10.78 -6.62 -9.87
CA GLU A 101 11.62 -7.36 -8.92
C GLU A 101 12.21 -6.45 -7.85
N LEU A 102 12.72 -5.27 -8.24
CA LEU A 102 13.22 -4.26 -7.31
C LEU A 102 12.10 -3.76 -6.39
N LEU A 103 10.89 -3.54 -6.92
CA LEU A 103 9.73 -3.14 -6.12
C LEU A 103 9.35 -4.23 -5.12
N HIS A 104 9.28 -5.49 -5.55
CA HIS A 104 8.98 -6.63 -4.69
C HIS A 104 10.01 -6.76 -3.55
N LYS A 105 11.31 -6.69 -3.87
CA LYS A 105 12.38 -6.67 -2.87
C LYS A 105 12.25 -5.49 -1.92
N SER A 106 11.88 -4.32 -2.43
CA SER A 106 11.73 -3.10 -1.63
C SER A 106 10.56 -3.17 -0.67
N TRP A 107 9.43 -3.76 -1.11
CA TRP A 107 8.29 -4.03 -0.25
C TRP A 107 8.65 -5.01 0.86
N GLY A 108 9.34 -6.11 0.53
CA GLY A 108 9.80 -7.10 1.52
C GLY A 108 10.80 -6.53 2.55
N ALA A 109 11.47 -5.42 2.24
CA ALA A 109 12.37 -4.73 3.17
C ALA A 109 11.65 -3.79 4.14
N VAL A 110 10.38 -3.43 3.88
CA VAL A 110 9.59 -2.62 4.82
C VAL A 110 9.24 -3.47 6.04
N THR A 111 9.73 -3.06 7.20
CA THR A 111 9.52 -3.84 8.43
C THR A 111 8.10 -3.69 8.98
N GLN A 112 7.62 -4.73 9.68
CA GLN A 112 6.34 -4.67 10.40
C GLN A 112 6.31 -3.51 11.41
N PHE A 113 7.44 -3.21 12.06
CA PHE A 113 7.58 -2.07 12.97
C PHE A 113 7.36 -0.72 12.26
N THR A 114 7.95 -0.54 11.07
CA THR A 114 7.72 0.64 10.24
C THR A 114 6.24 0.79 9.87
N ILE A 115 5.59 -0.31 9.47
CA ILE A 115 4.16 -0.31 9.14
C ILE A 115 3.34 0.10 10.37
N ALA A 116 3.54 -0.57 11.51
CA ALA A 116 2.82 -0.28 12.74
C ALA A 116 2.97 1.19 13.17
N ASN A 117 4.18 1.76 13.08
CA ASN A 117 4.41 3.17 13.37
C ASN A 117 3.69 4.11 12.40
N CYS A 118 3.61 3.77 11.11
CA CYS A 118 2.88 4.58 10.14
C CYS A 118 1.37 4.59 10.44
N PHE A 119 0.81 3.45 10.85
CA PHE A 119 -0.58 3.37 11.32
C PHE A 119 -0.79 4.18 12.61
N HIS A 120 0.12 4.06 13.57
CA HIS A 120 0.06 4.85 14.81
C HIS A 120 0.09 6.36 14.53
N ARG A 121 0.96 6.81 13.62
CA ARG A 121 1.04 8.23 13.20
C ARG A 121 -0.19 8.71 12.44
N ALA A 122 -0.90 7.80 11.77
CA ALA A 122 -2.20 8.04 11.16
C ALA A 122 -3.36 7.93 12.17
N SER A 123 -3.08 7.96 13.47
CA SER A 123 -4.05 7.87 14.57
C SER A 123 -4.78 6.53 14.68
N PHE A 124 -4.32 5.47 14.00
CA PHE A 124 -4.78 4.11 14.25
C PHE A 124 -4.12 3.59 15.53
N THR A 125 -4.73 3.91 16.66
CA THR A 125 -4.25 3.50 17.99
C THR A 125 -5.26 2.57 18.66
N LYS A 126 -4.82 1.81 19.65
CA LYS A 126 -5.70 0.94 20.44
C LYS A 126 -6.54 1.74 21.46
N ASP A 127 -6.21 3.00 21.70
CA ASP A 127 -6.97 3.89 22.58
C ASP A 127 -8.19 4.42 21.85
N ILE A 128 -9.34 3.83 22.18
CA ILE A 128 -10.66 4.23 21.67
C ILE A 128 -10.96 5.71 22.00
N ASN A 129 -10.38 6.25 23.07
CA ASN A 129 -10.57 7.63 23.53
C ASN A 129 -9.86 8.70 22.69
N LYS A 130 -9.12 8.32 21.63
CA LYS A 130 -8.46 9.26 20.70
C LYS A 130 -9.04 9.26 19.28
N LEU A 131 -10.07 8.45 19.02
CA LEU A 131 -10.79 8.53 17.76
C LEU A 131 -11.79 9.70 17.85
N PHE A 132 -11.55 10.75 17.07
CA PHE A 132 -12.41 11.93 16.87
C PHE A 132 -12.32 13.00 17.98
N ILE A 133 -11.30 13.85 17.89
CA ILE A 133 -11.42 15.28 18.23
C ILE A 133 -11.31 16.04 16.91
#